data_AF-A0AAV0FG55-F1
#
_entry.id   AF-A0AAV0FG55-F1
#
_cell.length_a   1.000
_cell.length_b   1.000
_cell.length_c   1.000
_cell.angle_alpha   90.00
_cell.angle_beta   90.00
_cell.angle_gamma   90.00
#
_symmetry.space_group_name_H-M   'P 1'
#
loop_
_entity.id
_entity.type
_entity.pdbx_description
1 polymer ?
#
loop_
_entity_poly.entity_id
_entity_poly.type
_entity_poly.pdbx_seq_one_letter_code
_entity_poly.pdbx_strand_id
1 'polypeptide(L)'
;MTKLIKASPEELSATKDVFLSAFRFATSINDPSPPFGDELRTCAQEQVEFMLWDSEKEILGIITADEEIKHEARMGLCKIFTSFEKALFSLLSEPDMKYKDVEKKIMKSMADVEWLCNVLMKTGLMKDFVARWTDVSNCVLTVVEDKRVHSIMWDLKVKLLEVTSKVLDAVGYGTLILPPPARAQLLKAWLPYVRKMKLLLDSMGNEDIEFPYRMEEELSETIEGAIVSLVSALPSNNQAEILADWMSSGEYVKYPDLSEAFEVWCYRTKSANRRLLEALDEPSSASDALDEPSSASDALDEPSSASDALDEPSSASDALDEPSSASDALDEPSSASDALDESSSSSD
;
A
#
# COMPACT_ATOMS: atom_id res chain seq x y z
N MET A 1 -19.05 -18.53 -36.79
CA MET A 1 -19.51 -17.12 -36.80
C MET A 1 -20.43 -16.95 -35.60
N THR A 2 -19.83 -16.82 -34.41
CA THR A 2 -20.57 -16.67 -33.15
C THR A 2 -21.19 -15.28 -33.17
N LYS A 3 -22.51 -15.18 -33.28
CA LYS A 3 -23.21 -13.90 -33.12
C LYS A 3 -22.96 -13.46 -31.68
N LEU A 4 -22.18 -12.39 -31.50
CA LEU A 4 -22.26 -11.55 -30.31
C LEU A 4 -23.70 -11.02 -30.28
N ILE A 5 -24.55 -11.67 -29.49
CA ILE A 5 -25.87 -11.14 -29.17
C ILE A 5 -25.60 -10.01 -28.19
N LYS A 6 -25.60 -8.79 -28.71
CA LYS A 6 -25.46 -7.59 -27.88
C LYS A 6 -26.62 -7.56 -26.88
N ALA A 7 -26.30 -7.53 -25.58
CA ALA A 7 -27.31 -7.48 -24.53
C ALA A 7 -28.21 -6.26 -24.70
N SER A 8 -29.50 -6.41 -24.43
CA SER A 8 -30.44 -5.30 -24.48
C SER A 8 -30.20 -4.31 -23.33
N PRO A 9 -30.54 -3.01 -23.47
CA PRO A 9 -30.38 -2.03 -22.39
C PRO A 9 -31.11 -2.41 -21.09
N GLU A 10 -32.24 -3.11 -21.19
CA GLU A 10 -33.02 -3.59 -20.05
C GLU A 10 -32.30 -4.71 -19.29
N GLU A 11 -31.70 -5.67 -20.00
CA GLU A 11 -30.86 -6.74 -19.42
C GLU A 11 -29.62 -6.17 -18.73
N LEU A 12 -29.02 -5.13 -19.31
CA LEU A 12 -27.86 -4.44 -18.73
C LEU A 12 -28.22 -3.72 -17.43
N SER A 13 -29.37 -3.03 -17.37
CA SER A 13 -29.86 -2.40 -16.13
C SER A 13 -30.16 -3.44 -15.06
N ALA A 14 -30.84 -4.54 -15.41
CA ALA A 14 -31.13 -5.62 -14.47
C ALA A 14 -29.83 -6.25 -13.92
N THR A 15 -28.82 -6.44 -14.78
CA THR A 15 -27.52 -6.98 -14.39
C THR A 15 -26.81 -6.04 -13.41
N LYS A 16 -26.86 -4.72 -13.63
CA LYS A 16 -26.35 -3.72 -12.70
C LYS A 16 -27.02 -3.84 -11.32
N ASP A 17 -28.35 -3.91 -11.28
CA ASP A 17 -29.11 -3.96 -10.03
C ASP A 17 -28.82 -5.23 -9.23
N VAL A 18 -28.67 -6.36 -9.92
CA VAL A 18 -28.24 -7.63 -9.31
C VAL A 18 -26.84 -7.50 -8.74
N PHE A 19 -25.90 -6.93 -9.49
CA PHE A 19 -24.52 -6.71 -9.02
C PHE A 19 -24.48 -5.84 -7.77
N LEU A 20 -25.17 -4.69 -7.79
CA LEU A 20 -25.23 -3.76 -6.65
C LEU A 20 -25.83 -4.43 -5.41
N SER A 21 -26.92 -5.19 -5.58
CA SER A 21 -27.57 -5.88 -4.48
C SER A 21 -26.66 -6.95 -3.87
N ALA A 22 -26.00 -7.76 -4.70
CA ALA A 22 -25.04 -8.76 -4.25
C ALA A 22 -23.84 -8.10 -3.55
N PHE A 23 -23.27 -7.04 -4.13
CA PHE A 23 -22.13 -6.34 -3.56
C PHE A 23 -22.44 -5.69 -2.20
N ARG A 24 -23.61 -5.03 -2.08
CA ARG A 24 -24.09 -4.44 -0.81
C ARG A 24 -24.21 -5.50 0.28
N PHE A 25 -24.72 -6.67 -0.07
CA PHE A 25 -24.88 -7.77 0.88
C PHE A 25 -23.53 -8.41 1.24
N ALA A 26 -22.67 -8.66 0.25
CA ALA A 26 -21.33 -9.22 0.43
C ALA A 26 -20.43 -8.34 1.32
N THR A 27 -20.59 -7.01 1.23
CA THR A 27 -19.85 -6.04 2.05
C THR A 27 -20.58 -5.62 3.33
N SER A 28 -21.72 -6.24 3.62
CA SER A 28 -22.42 -6.00 4.89
C SER A 28 -21.64 -6.64 6.04
N ILE A 29 -21.36 -5.83 7.07
CA ILE A 29 -20.65 -6.26 8.29
C ILE A 29 -21.66 -6.67 9.38
N ASN A 30 -22.91 -6.92 9.01
CA ASN A 30 -23.95 -7.22 9.98
C ASN A 30 -23.79 -8.64 10.54
N ASP A 31 -24.37 -8.88 11.71
CA ASP A 31 -24.45 -10.20 12.31
C ASP A 31 -25.04 -11.22 11.33
N PRO A 32 -24.66 -12.51 11.46
CA PRO A 32 -25.09 -13.58 10.56
C PRO A 32 -26.60 -13.54 10.35
N SER A 33 -27.05 -13.58 9.09
CA SER A 33 -28.46 -13.40 8.72
C SER A 33 -29.29 -14.63 9.11
N PRO A 34 -30.13 -14.60 10.15
CA PRO A 34 -30.87 -15.79 10.56
C PRO A 34 -31.94 -16.15 9.51
N PRO A 35 -32.19 -17.43 9.19
CA PRO A 35 -31.57 -18.65 9.74
C PRO A 35 -30.26 -19.09 9.06
N PHE A 36 -29.83 -18.41 8.01
CA PHE A 36 -28.76 -18.85 7.09
C PHE A 36 -27.34 -18.50 7.56
N GLY A 37 -27.20 -17.73 8.64
CA GLY A 37 -25.91 -17.35 9.18
C GLY A 37 -25.07 -16.56 8.18
N ASP A 38 -23.84 -17.01 7.96
CA ASP A 38 -22.89 -16.39 7.02
C ASP A 38 -23.04 -16.89 5.58
N GLU A 39 -23.82 -17.94 5.33
CA GLU A 39 -23.94 -18.59 4.01
C GLU A 39 -24.43 -17.62 2.94
N LEU A 40 -25.44 -16.80 3.25
CA LEU A 40 -25.94 -15.80 2.31
C LEU A 40 -24.87 -14.80 1.91
N ARG A 41 -23.97 -14.46 2.83
CA ARG A 41 -22.91 -13.47 2.58
C ARG A 41 -21.86 -14.06 1.66
N THR A 42 -21.47 -15.31 1.93
CA THR A 42 -20.58 -16.07 1.05
C THR A 42 -21.19 -16.26 -0.34
N CYS A 43 -22.47 -16.63 -0.45
CA CYS A 43 -23.14 -16.73 -1.75
C CYS A 43 -23.17 -15.37 -2.49
N ALA A 44 -23.34 -14.26 -1.78
CA ALA A 44 -23.26 -12.93 -2.39
C ALA A 44 -21.84 -12.59 -2.87
N GLN A 45 -20.81 -12.98 -2.12
CA GLN A 45 -19.41 -12.86 -2.54
C GLN A 45 -19.13 -13.68 -3.81
N GLU A 46 -19.55 -14.94 -3.84
CA GLU A 46 -19.44 -15.83 -4.99
C GLU A 46 -20.21 -15.30 -6.21
N GLN A 47 -21.41 -14.75 -6.00
CA GLN A 47 -22.20 -14.14 -7.07
C GLN A 47 -21.47 -12.95 -7.70
N VAL A 48 -20.87 -12.07 -6.89
CA VAL A 48 -20.06 -10.95 -7.39
C VAL A 48 -18.85 -11.46 -8.17
N GLU A 49 -18.15 -12.46 -7.66
CA GLU A 49 -16.99 -13.05 -8.35
C GLU A 49 -17.38 -13.68 -9.68
N PHE A 50 -18.47 -14.45 -9.72
CA PHE A 50 -19.02 -15.05 -10.92
C PHE A 50 -19.35 -13.97 -11.96
N MET A 51 -20.05 -12.91 -11.54
CA MET A 51 -20.38 -11.79 -12.41
C MET A 51 -19.15 -11.06 -12.92
N LEU A 52 -18.01 -11.07 -12.23
CA LEU A 52 -16.78 -10.44 -12.72
C LEU A 52 -15.90 -11.37 -13.56
N TRP A 53 -16.02 -12.69 -13.37
CA TRP A 53 -15.23 -13.69 -14.09
C TRP A 53 -15.84 -14.08 -15.44
N ASP A 54 -17.14 -14.34 -15.48
CA ASP A 54 -17.86 -14.84 -16.66
C ASP A 54 -18.56 -13.72 -17.46
N SER A 55 -18.34 -12.46 -17.08
CA SER A 55 -18.94 -11.33 -17.77
C SER A 55 -18.37 -11.17 -19.18
N GLU A 56 -19.27 -11.02 -20.15
CA GLU A 56 -18.91 -10.45 -21.43
C GLU A 56 -18.23 -9.08 -21.23
N LYS A 57 -17.27 -8.73 -22.11
CA LYS A 57 -16.54 -7.45 -22.01
C LYS A 57 -17.45 -6.22 -21.92
N GLU A 58 -18.65 -6.32 -22.49
CA GLU A 58 -19.67 -5.26 -22.42
C GLU A 58 -20.22 -5.09 -20.99
N ILE A 59 -20.54 -6.19 -20.30
CA ILE A 59 -21.03 -6.16 -18.91
C ILE A 59 -19.94 -5.67 -17.96
N LEU A 60 -18.70 -6.17 -18.10
CA LEU A 60 -17.57 -5.71 -17.30
C LEU A 60 -17.29 -4.21 -17.54
N GLY A 61 -17.42 -3.74 -18.79
CA GLY A 61 -17.31 -2.33 -19.15
C GLY A 61 -18.35 -1.46 -18.45
N ILE A 62 -19.58 -1.95 -18.30
CA ILE A 62 -20.65 -1.23 -17.58
C ILE A 62 -20.36 -1.19 -16.08
N ILE A 63 -20.00 -2.33 -15.48
CA ILE A 63 -19.67 -2.42 -14.06
C ILE A 63 -18.50 -1.47 -13.72
N THR A 64 -17.47 -1.44 -14.55
CA THR A 64 -16.27 -0.60 -14.35
C THR A 64 -16.51 0.88 -14.65
N ALA A 65 -17.48 1.24 -15.50
CA ALA A 65 -17.77 2.62 -15.85
C ALA A 65 -18.82 3.28 -14.94
N ASP A 66 -19.69 2.49 -14.30
CA ASP A 66 -20.83 3.00 -13.53
C ASP A 66 -20.41 3.63 -12.19
N GLU A 67 -20.81 4.88 -11.98
CA GLU A 67 -20.41 5.67 -10.81
C GLU A 67 -21.11 5.21 -9.51
N GLU A 68 -22.30 4.63 -9.60
CA GLU A 68 -22.99 4.10 -8.43
C GLU A 68 -22.30 2.84 -7.91
N ILE A 69 -21.91 1.93 -8.83
CA ILE A 69 -21.10 0.76 -8.49
C ILE A 69 -19.77 1.18 -7.86
N LYS A 70 -19.07 2.17 -8.43
CA LYS A 70 -17.82 2.66 -7.84
C LYS A 70 -18.02 3.28 -6.46
N HIS A 71 -19.07 4.06 -6.28
CA HIS A 71 -19.41 4.64 -4.99
C HIS A 71 -19.66 3.55 -3.95
N GLU A 72 -20.50 2.56 -4.28
CA GLU A 72 -20.80 1.44 -3.39
C GLU A 72 -19.55 0.61 -3.09
N ALA A 73 -18.68 0.39 -4.08
CA ALA A 73 -17.40 -0.30 -3.90
C ALA A 73 -16.48 0.41 -2.91
N ARG A 74 -16.37 1.74 -2.98
CA ARG A 74 -15.61 2.54 -2.01
C ARG A 74 -16.22 2.50 -0.60
N MET A 75 -17.55 2.48 -0.50
CA MET A 75 -18.24 2.33 0.78
C MET A 75 -17.98 0.95 1.40
N GLY A 76 -18.06 -0.12 0.58
CA GLY A 76 -17.70 -1.48 0.97
C GLY A 76 -16.25 -1.61 1.42
N LEU A 77 -15.33 -0.95 0.71
CA LEU A 77 -13.91 -0.85 1.08
C LEU A 77 -13.72 -0.23 2.46
N CYS A 78 -14.31 0.93 2.71
CA CYS A 78 -14.21 1.58 4.02
C CYS A 78 -14.76 0.70 5.15
N LYS A 79 -15.91 0.05 4.90
CA LYS A 79 -16.56 -0.89 5.82
C LYS A 79 -15.65 -2.07 6.17
N ILE A 80 -15.17 -2.80 5.18
CA ILE A 80 -14.34 -3.99 5.37
C ILE A 80 -13.05 -3.65 6.13
N PHE A 81 -12.35 -2.59 5.73
CA PHE A 81 -11.13 -2.16 6.43
C PHE A 81 -11.40 -1.72 7.87
N THR A 82 -12.47 -0.95 8.12
CA THR A 82 -12.85 -0.56 9.48
C THR A 82 -13.15 -1.79 10.36
N SER A 83 -13.78 -2.82 9.79
CA SER A 83 -14.04 -4.09 10.48
C SER A 83 -12.75 -4.82 10.81
N PHE A 84 -11.83 -4.91 9.84
CA PHE A 84 -10.52 -5.53 10.01
C PHE A 84 -9.68 -4.83 11.07
N GLU A 85 -9.58 -3.50 11.04
CA GLU A 85 -8.87 -2.72 12.05
C GLU A 85 -9.45 -2.96 13.45
N LYS A 86 -10.79 -2.92 13.60
CA LYS A 86 -11.45 -3.21 14.88
C LYS A 86 -11.16 -4.63 15.37
N ALA A 87 -11.13 -5.62 14.47
CA ALA A 87 -10.79 -6.98 14.82
C ALA A 87 -9.32 -7.09 15.28
N LEU A 88 -8.39 -6.44 14.59
CA LEU A 88 -6.98 -6.39 15.00
C LEU A 88 -6.78 -5.69 16.34
N PHE A 89 -7.43 -4.54 16.58
CA PHE A 89 -7.31 -3.83 17.86
C PHE A 89 -7.87 -4.61 19.05
N SER A 90 -8.87 -5.48 18.82
CA SER A 90 -9.37 -6.35 19.89
C SER A 90 -8.29 -7.30 20.42
N LEU A 91 -7.32 -7.70 19.58
CA LEU A 91 -6.18 -8.53 19.96
C LEU A 91 -5.28 -7.85 21.00
N LEU A 92 -5.19 -6.52 20.96
CA LEU A 92 -4.34 -5.75 21.87
C LEU A 92 -5.06 -5.32 23.15
N SER A 93 -6.39 -5.32 23.15
CA SER A 93 -7.22 -4.71 24.21
C SER A 93 -7.60 -5.68 25.33
N GLU A 94 -7.66 -6.99 25.07
CA GLU A 94 -8.15 -7.97 26.04
C GLU A 94 -7.06 -8.99 26.43
N PRO A 95 -6.46 -8.89 27.63
CA PRO A 95 -5.36 -9.78 28.04
C PRO A 95 -5.79 -11.22 28.39
N ASP A 96 -7.09 -11.46 28.64
CA ASP A 96 -7.65 -12.76 29.06
C ASP A 96 -8.55 -13.41 27.98
N MET A 97 -8.52 -12.91 26.75
CA MET A 97 -9.44 -13.35 25.70
C MET A 97 -9.13 -14.77 25.22
N LYS A 98 -10.17 -15.54 24.89
CA LYS A 98 -10.02 -16.81 24.16
C LYS A 98 -9.51 -16.49 22.76
N TYR A 99 -8.20 -16.58 22.55
CA TYR A 99 -7.53 -16.30 21.26
C TYR A 99 -8.25 -16.94 20.07
N LYS A 100 -8.85 -18.12 20.23
CA LYS A 100 -9.60 -18.80 19.16
C LYS A 100 -10.78 -18.01 18.60
N ASP A 101 -11.53 -17.28 19.44
CA ASP A 101 -12.71 -16.54 18.98
C ASP A 101 -12.30 -15.22 18.31
N VAL A 102 -11.26 -14.59 18.83
CA VAL A 102 -10.62 -13.40 18.23
C VAL A 102 -9.97 -13.74 16.90
N GLU A 103 -9.23 -14.84 16.86
CA GLU A 103 -8.56 -15.35 15.66
C GLU A 103 -9.58 -15.63 14.57
N LYS A 104 -10.68 -16.33 14.86
CA LYS A 104 -11.76 -16.54 13.89
C LYS A 104 -12.32 -15.23 13.34
N LYS A 105 -12.55 -14.23 14.21
CA LYS A 105 -13.05 -12.92 13.79
C LYS A 105 -12.06 -12.20 12.88
N ILE A 106 -10.78 -12.20 13.25
CA ILE A 106 -9.71 -11.59 12.45
C ILE A 106 -9.57 -12.30 11.11
N MET A 107 -9.54 -13.64 11.10
CA MET A 107 -9.43 -14.43 9.87
C MET A 107 -10.63 -14.22 8.95
N LYS A 108 -11.86 -14.12 9.49
CA LYS A 108 -13.04 -13.76 8.70
C LYS A 108 -12.89 -12.38 8.06
N SER A 109 -12.47 -11.38 8.84
CA SER A 109 -12.24 -10.03 8.29
C SER A 109 -11.08 -9.97 7.29
N MET A 110 -10.05 -10.80 7.47
CA MET A 110 -8.92 -10.90 6.54
C MET A 110 -9.35 -11.55 5.21
N ALA A 111 -10.20 -12.58 5.26
CA ALA A 111 -10.81 -13.17 4.08
C ALA A 111 -11.69 -12.17 3.32
N ASP A 112 -12.45 -11.33 4.04
CA ASP A 112 -13.23 -10.25 3.42
C ASP A 112 -12.33 -9.21 2.72
N VAL A 113 -11.18 -8.86 3.32
CA VAL A 113 -10.17 -7.97 2.71
C VAL A 113 -9.56 -8.61 1.46
N GLU A 114 -9.20 -9.89 1.52
CA GLU A 114 -8.65 -10.63 0.39
C GLU A 114 -9.64 -10.72 -0.77
N TRP A 115 -10.89 -11.10 -0.48
CA TRP A 115 -11.98 -11.14 -1.44
C TRP A 115 -12.16 -9.77 -2.12
N LEU A 116 -12.21 -8.70 -1.32
CA LEU A 116 -12.39 -7.36 -1.87
C LEU A 116 -11.19 -6.94 -2.74
N CYS A 117 -9.95 -7.30 -2.36
CA CYS A 117 -8.78 -7.06 -3.19
C CYS A 117 -8.96 -7.69 -4.58
N ASN A 118 -9.43 -8.95 -4.64
CA ASN A 118 -9.67 -9.66 -5.89
C ASN A 118 -10.77 -9.01 -6.74
N VAL A 119 -11.84 -8.53 -6.10
CA VAL A 119 -12.92 -7.80 -6.77
C VAL A 119 -12.43 -6.48 -7.34
N LEU A 120 -11.70 -5.67 -6.55
CA LEU A 120 -11.27 -4.33 -6.96
C LEU A 120 -10.16 -4.35 -8.01
N MET A 121 -9.37 -5.42 -8.09
CA MET A 121 -8.46 -5.67 -9.22
C MET A 121 -9.21 -5.73 -10.55
N LYS A 122 -10.43 -6.28 -10.58
CA LYS A 122 -11.25 -6.40 -11.80
C LYS A 122 -12.12 -5.19 -12.11
N THR A 123 -12.46 -4.37 -11.11
CA THR A 123 -13.36 -3.21 -11.28
C THR A 123 -12.63 -1.89 -11.54
N GLY A 124 -11.29 -1.90 -11.65
CA GLY A 124 -10.50 -0.69 -11.90
C GLY A 124 -10.36 0.22 -10.68
N LEU A 125 -10.69 -0.27 -9.48
CA LEU A 125 -10.63 0.45 -8.21
C LEU A 125 -9.44 0.01 -7.33
N MET A 126 -8.47 -0.68 -7.93
CA MET A 126 -7.27 -1.10 -7.22
C MET A 126 -6.49 0.08 -6.62
N LYS A 127 -6.58 1.28 -7.23
CA LYS A 127 -6.02 2.50 -6.65
C LYS A 127 -6.57 2.81 -5.26
N ASP A 128 -7.89 2.74 -5.10
CA ASP A 128 -8.57 2.98 -3.84
C ASP A 128 -8.17 1.93 -2.79
N PHE A 129 -8.07 0.64 -3.20
CA PHE A 129 -7.60 -0.43 -2.32
C PHE A 129 -6.17 -0.19 -1.84
N VAL A 130 -5.23 0.09 -2.76
CA VAL A 130 -3.82 0.32 -2.40
C VAL A 130 -3.66 1.54 -1.50
N ALA A 131 -4.43 2.60 -1.74
CA ALA A 131 -4.44 3.76 -0.85
C ALA A 131 -4.87 3.36 0.58
N ARG A 132 -6.00 2.66 0.72
CA ARG A 132 -6.48 2.19 2.03
C ARG A 132 -5.54 1.19 2.68
N TRP A 133 -4.96 0.26 1.92
CA TRP A 133 -3.96 -0.68 2.42
C TRP A 133 -2.74 0.08 2.98
N THR A 134 -2.25 1.08 2.25
CA THR A 134 -1.12 1.92 2.69
C THR A 134 -1.45 2.68 3.96
N ASP A 135 -2.66 3.26 4.06
CA ASP A 135 -3.12 4.00 5.24
C ASP A 135 -3.11 3.12 6.51
N VAL A 136 -3.58 1.88 6.41
CA VAL A 136 -3.67 0.97 7.56
C VAL A 136 -2.40 0.18 7.83
N SER A 137 -1.43 0.16 6.89
CA SER A 137 -0.25 -0.70 6.94
C SER A 137 0.52 -0.59 8.25
N ASN A 138 0.84 0.63 8.69
CA ASN A 138 1.59 0.84 9.93
C ASN A 138 0.83 0.35 11.17
N CYS A 139 -0.49 0.51 11.18
CA CYS A 139 -1.34 0.01 12.25
C CYS A 139 -1.33 -1.53 12.28
N VAL A 140 -1.55 -2.16 11.12
CA VAL A 140 -1.54 -3.62 10.97
C VAL A 140 -0.20 -4.19 11.43
N LEU A 141 0.91 -3.64 10.94
CA LEU A 141 2.27 -4.07 11.27
C LEU A 141 2.54 -3.94 12.78
N THR A 142 2.13 -2.83 13.40
CA THR A 142 2.26 -2.65 14.85
C THR A 142 1.56 -3.75 15.65
N VAL A 143 0.37 -4.19 15.20
CA VAL A 143 -0.40 -5.26 15.87
C VAL A 143 0.27 -6.62 15.69
N VAL A 144 0.66 -6.98 14.46
CA VAL A 144 1.19 -8.33 14.17
C VAL A 144 2.64 -8.54 14.61
N GLU A 145 3.38 -7.45 14.81
CA GLU A 145 4.72 -7.48 15.39
C GLU A 145 4.73 -7.33 16.92
N ASP A 146 3.57 -7.17 17.56
CA ASP A 146 3.45 -7.18 19.01
C ASP A 146 3.97 -8.52 19.57
N LYS A 147 4.70 -8.44 20.68
CA LYS A 147 5.32 -9.60 21.34
C LYS A 147 4.31 -10.70 21.71
N ARG A 148 3.04 -10.33 21.96
CA ARG A 148 1.95 -11.27 22.26
C ARG A 148 1.57 -12.11 21.04
N VAL A 149 1.73 -11.57 19.84
CA VAL A 149 1.32 -12.19 18.57
C VAL A 149 2.51 -12.83 17.85
N HIS A 150 3.73 -12.55 18.29
CA HIS A 150 4.97 -12.96 17.62
C HIS A 150 5.05 -14.47 17.31
N SER A 151 4.63 -15.34 18.23
CA SER A 151 4.71 -16.80 18.07
C SER A 151 3.37 -17.49 17.78
N ILE A 152 2.29 -16.72 17.58
CA ILE A 152 0.95 -17.22 17.28
C ILE A 152 0.41 -16.62 15.98
N MET A 153 -0.79 -17.03 15.55
CA MET A 153 -1.50 -16.47 14.39
C MET A 153 -0.69 -16.46 13.10
N TRP A 154 0.00 -17.58 12.82
CA TRP A 154 0.80 -17.74 11.61
C TRP A 154 -0.04 -17.64 10.33
N ASP A 155 -1.29 -18.12 10.38
CA ASP A 155 -2.23 -18.01 9.27
C ASP A 155 -2.51 -16.55 8.88
N LEU A 156 -2.73 -15.68 9.87
CA LEU A 156 -2.88 -14.23 9.63
C LEU A 156 -1.63 -13.65 8.98
N LYS A 157 -0.43 -14.02 9.46
CA LYS A 157 0.83 -13.50 8.92
C LYS A 157 1.03 -13.89 7.46
N VAL A 158 0.72 -15.14 7.11
CA VAL A 158 0.77 -15.62 5.72
C VAL A 158 -0.28 -14.91 4.86
N LYS A 159 -1.52 -14.77 5.33
CA LYS A 159 -2.58 -14.05 4.61
C LYS A 159 -2.26 -12.56 4.38
N LEU A 160 -1.59 -11.91 5.33
CA LEU A 160 -1.07 -10.56 5.13
C LEU A 160 -0.01 -10.49 4.04
N LEU A 161 0.88 -11.48 3.95
CA LEU A 161 1.85 -11.56 2.85
C LEU A 161 1.15 -11.77 1.50
N GLU A 162 0.12 -12.61 1.43
CA GLU A 162 -0.65 -12.83 0.19
C GLU A 162 -1.33 -11.54 -0.31
N VAL A 163 -2.01 -10.80 0.57
CA VAL A 163 -2.64 -9.53 0.18
C VAL A 163 -1.59 -8.47 -0.15
N THR A 164 -0.50 -8.41 0.61
CA THR A 164 0.62 -7.51 0.33
C THR A 164 1.26 -7.83 -1.02
N SER A 165 1.38 -9.11 -1.38
CA SER A 165 1.88 -9.54 -2.68
C SER A 165 1.04 -8.96 -3.81
N LYS A 166 -0.30 -9.11 -3.74
CA LYS A 166 -1.22 -8.55 -4.75
C LYS A 166 -1.11 -7.03 -4.87
N VAL A 167 -0.91 -6.34 -3.74
CA VAL A 167 -0.68 -4.88 -3.71
C VAL A 167 0.66 -4.52 -4.36
N LEU A 168 1.74 -5.21 -3.99
CA LEU A 168 3.07 -4.97 -4.55
C LEU A 168 3.11 -5.27 -6.06
N ASP A 169 2.51 -6.38 -6.49
CA ASP A 169 2.40 -6.78 -7.89
C ASP A 169 1.68 -5.71 -8.73
N ALA A 170 0.51 -5.25 -8.25
CA ALA A 170 -0.27 -4.22 -8.92
C ALA A 170 0.51 -2.90 -9.09
N VAL A 171 1.31 -2.50 -8.10
CA VAL A 171 2.10 -1.25 -8.17
C VAL A 171 3.42 -1.46 -8.92
N GLY A 172 4.03 -2.64 -8.78
CA GLY A 172 5.37 -2.96 -9.27
C GLY A 172 5.44 -3.23 -10.75
N TYR A 173 4.48 -3.97 -11.31
CA TYR A 173 4.42 -4.23 -12.75
C TYR A 173 3.63 -3.18 -13.53
N GLY A 174 3.21 -2.09 -12.87
CA GLY A 174 2.60 -0.93 -13.54
C GLY A 174 1.13 -1.08 -13.89
N THR A 175 0.43 -2.12 -13.38
CA THR A 175 -1.03 -2.23 -13.43
C THR A 175 -1.70 -0.99 -12.80
N LEU A 176 -1.08 -0.44 -11.76
CA LEU A 176 -1.46 0.80 -11.10
C LEU A 176 -0.29 1.79 -11.08
N ILE A 177 -0.51 2.97 -11.67
CA ILE A 177 0.50 4.04 -11.66
C ILE A 177 0.33 4.89 -10.39
N LEU A 178 1.35 4.83 -9.52
CA LEU A 178 1.44 5.66 -8.32
C LEU A 178 2.63 6.63 -8.38
N PRO A 179 2.50 7.84 -7.79
CA PRO A 179 3.63 8.76 -7.63
C PRO A 179 4.79 8.11 -6.86
N PRO A 180 6.05 8.47 -7.17
CA PRO A 180 7.21 7.91 -6.50
C PRO A 180 7.17 7.92 -4.95
N PRO A 181 6.71 8.99 -4.27
CA PRO A 181 6.64 9.00 -2.82
C PRO A 181 5.74 7.90 -2.24
N ALA A 182 4.58 7.65 -2.87
CA ALA A 182 3.65 6.61 -2.43
C ALA A 182 4.26 5.21 -2.62
N ARG A 183 4.96 4.97 -3.74
CA ARG A 183 5.67 3.70 -3.98
C ARG A 183 6.79 3.47 -2.96
N ALA A 184 7.55 4.51 -2.65
CA ALA A 184 8.60 4.43 -1.64
C ALA A 184 8.04 4.16 -0.24
N GLN A 185 6.94 4.83 0.15
CA GLN A 185 6.28 4.61 1.44
C GLN A 185 5.79 3.17 1.58
N LEU A 186 5.14 2.62 0.55
CA LEU A 186 4.67 1.24 0.54
C LEU A 186 5.83 0.25 0.76
N LEU A 187 6.94 0.42 0.04
CA LEU A 187 8.13 -0.41 0.20
C LEU A 187 8.75 -0.28 1.59
N LYS A 188 8.92 0.95 2.11
CA LYS A 188 9.50 1.18 3.44
C LYS A 188 8.67 0.54 4.56
N ALA A 189 7.35 0.50 4.41
CA ALA A 189 6.48 -0.15 5.38
C ALA A 189 6.60 -1.68 5.33
N TRP A 190 6.47 -2.28 4.15
CA TRP A 190 6.31 -3.74 4.02
C TRP A 190 7.60 -4.53 3.84
N LEU A 191 8.65 -3.94 3.26
CA LEU A 191 9.91 -4.64 2.99
C LEU A 191 10.53 -5.25 4.26
N PRO A 192 10.64 -4.53 5.40
CA PRO A 192 11.20 -5.13 6.62
C PRO A 192 10.40 -6.33 7.12
N TYR A 193 9.07 -6.22 7.08
CA TYR A 193 8.16 -7.28 7.51
C TYR A 193 8.26 -8.53 6.61
N VAL A 194 8.25 -8.33 5.29
CA VAL A 194 8.41 -9.42 4.30
C VAL A 194 9.71 -10.19 4.54
N ARG A 195 10.84 -9.48 4.70
CA ARG A 195 12.15 -10.11 4.98
C ARG A 195 12.11 -10.93 6.27
N LYS A 196 11.61 -10.33 7.34
CA LYS A 196 11.53 -10.97 8.66
C LYS A 196 10.63 -12.21 8.63
N MET A 197 9.46 -12.13 7.98
CA MET A 197 8.53 -13.26 7.92
C MET A 197 9.07 -14.40 7.07
N LYS A 198 9.73 -14.14 5.93
CA LYS A 198 10.37 -15.21 5.14
C LYS A 198 11.35 -16.00 6.01
N LEU A 199 12.24 -15.30 6.71
CA LEU A 199 13.24 -15.91 7.59
C LEU A 199 12.60 -16.70 8.73
N LEU A 200 11.58 -16.15 9.39
CA LEU A 200 10.90 -16.82 10.50
C LEU A 200 10.14 -18.07 10.02
N LEU A 201 9.41 -17.99 8.92
CA LEU A 201 8.67 -19.13 8.37
C LEU A 201 9.62 -20.25 7.92
N ASP A 202 10.74 -19.91 7.28
CA ASP A 202 11.76 -20.88 6.90
C ASP A 202 12.42 -21.53 8.12
N SER A 203 12.75 -20.74 9.16
CA SER A 203 13.31 -21.26 10.41
C SER A 203 12.36 -22.24 11.08
N MET A 204 11.09 -21.85 11.24
CA MET A 204 10.07 -22.68 11.88
C MET A 204 9.80 -23.97 11.10
N GLY A 205 9.73 -23.90 9.76
CA GLY A 205 9.55 -25.08 8.92
C GLY A 205 10.76 -26.03 8.90
N ASN A 206 11.97 -25.52 9.15
CA ASN A 206 13.18 -26.35 9.30
C ASN A 206 13.27 -27.02 10.68
N GLU A 207 12.73 -26.38 11.72
CA GLU A 207 12.72 -26.89 13.09
C GLU A 207 11.60 -27.92 13.32
N ASP A 208 10.41 -27.68 12.75
CA ASP A 208 9.23 -28.51 12.92
C ASP A 208 8.63 -28.91 11.56
N ILE A 209 8.79 -30.18 11.20
CA ILE A 209 8.30 -30.75 9.93
C ILE A 209 6.76 -30.70 9.86
N GLU A 210 6.06 -30.69 11.00
CA GLU A 210 4.60 -30.59 11.04
C GLU A 210 4.10 -29.13 10.95
N PHE A 211 5.00 -28.14 10.94
CA PHE A 211 4.63 -26.73 10.83
C PHE A 211 4.05 -26.43 9.43
N PRO A 212 2.75 -26.13 9.33
CA PRO A 212 2.06 -26.11 8.04
C PRO A 212 2.22 -24.78 7.30
N TYR A 213 2.78 -23.76 7.95
CA TYR A 213 2.83 -22.41 7.42
C TYR A 213 4.18 -22.16 6.75
N ARG A 214 4.14 -21.74 5.49
CA ARG A 214 5.32 -21.33 4.74
C ARG A 214 4.94 -20.26 3.73
N MET A 215 5.93 -19.48 3.34
CA MET A 215 5.80 -18.65 2.16
C MET A 215 6.00 -19.55 0.95
N GLU A 216 4.93 -19.80 0.19
CA GLU A 216 5.01 -20.61 -1.02
C GLU A 216 6.02 -20.01 -2.02
N GLU A 217 6.66 -20.88 -2.81
CA GLU A 217 7.70 -20.46 -3.76
C GLU A 217 7.17 -19.40 -4.74
N GLU A 218 6.01 -19.67 -5.34
CA GLU A 218 5.32 -18.73 -6.24
C GLU A 218 5.01 -17.37 -5.57
N LEU A 219 4.56 -17.39 -4.32
CA LEU A 219 4.31 -16.18 -3.54
C LEU A 219 5.61 -15.39 -3.31
N SER A 220 6.69 -16.11 -2.98
CA SER A 220 7.99 -15.49 -2.70
C SER A 220 8.61 -14.85 -3.95
N GLU A 221 8.55 -15.54 -5.09
CA GLU A 221 9.02 -15.04 -6.39
C GLU A 221 8.21 -13.83 -6.85
N THR A 222 6.88 -13.87 -6.69
CA THR A 222 5.99 -12.76 -7.04
C THR A 222 6.35 -11.51 -6.24
N ILE A 223 6.52 -11.65 -4.91
CA ILE A 223 6.90 -10.53 -4.05
C ILE A 223 8.29 -10.00 -4.39
N GLU A 224 9.26 -10.89 -4.64
CA GLU A 224 10.62 -10.49 -5.02
C GLU A 224 10.62 -9.71 -6.32
N GLY A 225 10.02 -10.25 -7.38
CA GLY A 225 9.93 -9.60 -8.69
C GLY A 225 9.22 -8.25 -8.62
N ALA A 226 8.12 -8.16 -7.87
CA ALA A 226 7.42 -6.90 -7.65
C ALA A 226 8.29 -5.85 -6.93
N ILE A 227 9.02 -6.26 -5.87
CA ILE A 227 9.92 -5.36 -5.14
C ILE A 227 11.09 -4.91 -6.03
N VAL A 228 11.73 -5.82 -6.77
CA VAL A 228 12.83 -5.50 -7.71
C VAL A 228 12.36 -4.49 -8.75
N SER A 229 11.18 -4.70 -9.33
CA SER A 229 10.57 -3.76 -10.28
C SER A 229 10.29 -2.40 -9.65
N LEU A 230 9.68 -2.37 -8.44
CA LEU A 230 9.39 -1.14 -7.72
C LEU A 230 10.64 -0.33 -7.43
N VAL A 231 11.67 -0.97 -6.84
CA VAL A 231 12.95 -0.34 -6.51
C VAL A 231 13.58 0.24 -7.78
N SER A 232 13.65 -0.54 -8.85
CA SER A 232 14.24 -0.11 -10.13
C SER A 232 13.55 1.12 -10.74
N ALA A 233 12.27 1.34 -10.41
CA ALA A 233 11.46 2.44 -10.89
C ALA A 233 11.37 3.64 -9.92
N LEU A 234 12.07 3.62 -8.77
CA LEU A 234 12.13 4.75 -7.83
C LEU A 234 13.17 5.80 -8.25
N PRO A 235 13.13 7.04 -7.69
CA PRO A 235 14.21 8.01 -7.84
C PRO A 235 15.51 7.50 -7.22
N SER A 236 16.66 7.91 -7.77
CA SER A 236 17.97 7.37 -7.38
C SER A 236 18.26 7.46 -5.87
N ASN A 237 17.85 8.54 -5.21
CA ASN A 237 18.05 8.69 -3.76
C ASN A 237 17.28 7.63 -2.95
N ASN A 238 16.04 7.32 -3.35
CA ASN A 238 15.26 6.28 -2.68
C ASN A 238 15.80 4.88 -3.00
N GLN A 239 16.31 4.65 -4.22
CA GLN A 239 17.00 3.40 -4.55
C GLN A 239 18.22 3.20 -3.65
N ALA A 240 19.07 4.24 -3.54
CA ALA A 240 20.28 4.20 -2.73
C ALA A 240 19.99 3.87 -1.26
N GLU A 241 18.96 4.48 -0.67
CA GLU A 241 18.54 4.21 0.71
C GLU A 241 18.13 2.74 0.91
N ILE A 242 17.27 2.21 0.04
CA ILE A 242 16.77 0.83 0.13
C ILE A 242 17.89 -0.19 -0.13
N LEU A 243 18.75 0.07 -1.12
CA LEU A 243 19.87 -0.80 -1.46
C LEU A 243 20.96 -0.78 -0.37
N ALA A 244 21.22 0.36 0.25
CA ALA A 244 22.15 0.47 1.37
C ALA A 244 21.66 -0.33 2.58
N ASP A 245 20.38 -0.22 2.91
CA ASP A 245 19.73 -1.05 3.95
C ASP A 245 19.84 -2.55 3.59
N TRP A 246 19.48 -2.92 2.36
CA TRP A 246 19.61 -4.30 1.88
C TRP A 246 21.02 -4.87 2.05
N MET A 247 22.06 -4.13 1.63
CA MET A 247 23.46 -4.55 1.80
C MET A 247 23.89 -4.64 3.27
N SER A 248 23.31 -3.81 4.13
CA SER A 248 23.64 -3.76 5.56
C SER A 248 22.97 -4.88 6.37
N SER A 249 22.01 -5.60 5.78
CA SER A 249 21.23 -6.68 6.41
C SER A 249 22.04 -7.92 6.83
N GLY A 250 23.34 -7.98 6.54
CA GLY A 250 24.26 -9.07 6.90
C GLY A 250 24.31 -10.22 5.89
N GLU A 251 25.30 -11.12 6.03
CA GLU A 251 25.66 -12.20 5.08
C GLU A 251 24.57 -13.26 4.82
N TYR A 252 23.45 -13.24 5.55
CA TYR A 252 22.40 -14.27 5.50
C TYR A 252 21.05 -13.80 4.95
N VAL A 253 20.83 -12.50 4.74
CA VAL A 253 19.54 -11.98 4.24
C VAL A 253 19.59 -11.87 2.72
N LYS A 254 19.24 -12.96 2.04
CA LYS A 254 19.19 -13.03 0.56
C LYS A 254 17.84 -12.66 -0.03
N TYR A 255 16.81 -12.56 0.79
CA TYR A 255 15.45 -12.32 0.32
C TYR A 255 14.96 -10.92 0.69
N PRO A 256 14.28 -10.19 -0.21
CA PRO A 256 14.30 -10.42 -1.66
C PRO A 256 15.71 -10.19 -2.22
N ASP A 257 16.07 -10.91 -3.27
CA ASP A 257 17.30 -10.68 -4.02
C ASP A 257 17.16 -9.37 -4.82
N LEU A 258 17.88 -8.33 -4.40
CA LEU A 258 17.88 -7.03 -5.08
C LEU A 258 19.08 -6.84 -6.01
N SER A 259 19.82 -7.91 -6.32
CA SER A 259 21.04 -7.83 -7.15
C SER A 259 20.78 -7.20 -8.51
N GLU A 260 19.68 -7.57 -9.18
CA GLU A 260 19.32 -6.97 -10.47
C GLU A 260 19.07 -5.46 -10.36
N ALA A 261 18.24 -5.05 -9.39
CA ALA A 261 17.95 -3.63 -9.14
C ALA A 261 19.24 -2.85 -8.79
N PHE A 262 20.12 -3.46 -8.01
CA PHE A 262 21.41 -2.90 -7.63
C PHE A 262 22.34 -2.69 -8.85
N GLU A 263 22.46 -3.69 -9.72
CA GLU A 263 23.27 -3.60 -10.93
C GLU A 263 22.76 -2.49 -11.86
N VAL A 264 21.44 -2.42 -12.06
CA VAL A 264 20.79 -1.37 -12.86
C VAL A 264 21.04 0.00 -12.25
N TRP A 265 20.92 0.16 -10.93
CA TRP A 265 21.19 1.40 -10.23
C TRP A 265 22.67 1.84 -10.37
N CYS A 266 23.61 0.91 -10.20
CA CYS A 266 25.04 1.15 -10.38
C CYS A 266 25.35 1.61 -11.81
N TYR A 267 24.81 0.90 -12.81
CA TYR A 267 24.99 1.24 -14.21
C TYR A 267 24.46 2.65 -14.52
N ARG A 268 23.23 2.97 -14.10
CA ARG A 268 22.62 4.29 -14.30
C ARG A 268 23.42 5.40 -13.64
N THR A 269 23.84 5.20 -12.39
CA THR A 269 24.62 6.17 -11.61
C THR A 269 25.99 6.41 -12.25
N LYS A 270 26.72 5.34 -12.61
CA LYS A 270 28.01 5.45 -13.32
C LYS A 270 27.89 6.15 -14.66
N SER A 271 26.83 5.82 -15.41
CA SER A 271 26.54 6.43 -16.71
C SER A 271 26.21 7.93 -16.57
N ALA A 272 25.43 8.32 -15.56
CA ALA A 272 25.13 9.72 -15.27
C ALA A 272 26.39 10.51 -14.88
N ASN A 273 27.23 9.95 -14.01
CA ASN A 273 28.49 10.57 -13.60
C ASN A 273 29.44 10.80 -14.77
N ARG A 274 29.51 9.86 -15.73
CA ARG A 274 30.32 10.04 -16.95
C ARG A 274 29.83 11.25 -17.77
N ARG A 275 28.53 11.35 -18.02
CA ARG A 275 27.94 12.47 -18.77
C ARG A 275 28.18 13.81 -18.08
N LEU A 276 28.09 13.83 -16.76
CA LEU A 276 28.38 15.02 -15.97
C LEU A 276 29.86 15.44 -16.11
N LEU A 277 30.79 14.48 -16.04
CA LEU A 277 32.22 14.74 -16.26
C LEU A 277 32.49 15.25 -17.68
N GLU A 278 31.92 14.62 -18.70
CA GLU A 278 32.04 15.04 -20.10
C GLU A 278 31.51 16.47 -20.31
N ALA A 279 30.39 16.84 -19.67
CA ALA A 279 29.82 18.18 -19.76
C ALA A 279 30.65 19.25 -19.03
N LEU A 280 31.43 18.87 -18.01
CA LEU A 280 32.36 19.79 -17.33
C LEU A 280 33.71 19.91 -18.04
N ASP A 281 34.13 18.87 -18.77
CA ASP A 281 35.37 18.83 -19.54
C ASP A 281 35.22 19.48 -20.94
N GLU A 282 33.99 19.74 -21.41
CA GLU A 282 33.75 20.49 -22.64
C GLU A 282 34.07 21.98 -22.36
N PRO A 283 35.21 22.52 -22.85
CA PRO A 283 35.49 23.93 -22.66
C PRO A 283 34.40 24.72 -23.37
N SER A 284 33.87 25.73 -22.70
CA SER A 284 32.94 26.72 -23.26
C SER A 284 33.35 27.12 -24.68
N SER A 285 32.79 26.47 -25.69
CA SER A 285 32.91 26.86 -27.10
C SER A 285 32.04 28.08 -27.42
N ALA A 286 31.48 28.72 -26.39
CA ALA A 286 30.74 29.96 -26.45
C ALA A 286 31.64 31.23 -26.38
N SER A 287 32.94 31.13 -26.64
CA SER A 287 33.82 32.32 -26.79
C SER A 287 34.43 32.53 -28.18
N ASP A 288 34.12 31.69 -29.17
CA ASP A 288 34.69 31.79 -30.55
C ASP A 288 33.73 32.39 -31.59
N ALA A 289 32.77 33.23 -31.18
CA ALA A 289 31.86 33.92 -32.11
C ALA A 289 31.74 35.44 -31.87
N LEU A 290 32.82 36.10 -31.45
CA LEU A 290 32.87 37.58 -31.41
C LEU A 290 34.13 38.09 -32.12
N ASP A 291 34.16 37.95 -33.45
CA ASP A 291 35.08 38.72 -34.29
C ASP A 291 34.36 39.20 -35.56
N GLU A 292 33.61 40.29 -35.42
CA GLU A 292 33.59 41.42 -36.37
C GLU A 292 32.74 42.58 -35.79
N PRO A 293 33.27 43.81 -35.63
CA PRO A 293 32.45 44.99 -35.42
C PRO A 293 32.12 45.68 -36.75
N SER A 294 31.00 46.41 -36.74
CA SER A 294 30.64 47.56 -37.60
C SER A 294 29.71 47.32 -38.81
N SER A 295 28.40 47.55 -38.64
CA SER A 295 27.78 48.87 -38.90
C SER A 295 26.24 48.82 -39.04
N ALA A 296 25.58 49.78 -38.39
CA ALA A 296 24.34 50.48 -38.75
C ALA A 296 22.95 49.81 -38.57
N SER A 297 22.32 50.18 -37.44
CA SER A 297 20.98 50.81 -37.31
C SER A 297 19.82 50.36 -38.22
N ASP A 298 18.76 49.76 -37.66
CA ASP A 298 17.51 50.44 -37.22
C ASP A 298 16.34 49.46 -37.03
N ALA A 299 15.42 49.86 -36.13
CA ALA A 299 14.01 49.49 -36.01
C ALA A 299 13.58 48.13 -35.37
N LEU A 300 13.19 48.25 -34.10
CA LEU A 300 11.90 47.84 -33.48
C LEU A 300 11.10 46.68 -34.12
N ASP A 301 10.99 45.56 -33.40
CA ASP A 301 9.70 45.03 -32.94
C ASP A 301 9.90 43.95 -31.86
N GLU A 302 9.19 44.09 -30.74
CA GLU A 302 8.92 43.06 -29.72
C GLU A 302 7.43 42.66 -29.89
N PRO A 303 6.92 41.48 -29.41
CA PRO A 303 7.29 40.94 -28.10
C PRO A 303 7.25 39.40 -27.90
N SER A 304 7.77 39.02 -26.72
CA SER A 304 7.25 38.00 -25.77
C SER A 304 7.35 36.50 -26.09
N SER A 305 8.16 35.78 -25.30
CA SER A 305 7.65 34.93 -24.20
C SER A 305 8.76 34.15 -23.46
N ALA A 306 8.65 34.20 -22.12
CA ALA A 306 8.97 33.20 -21.09
C ALA A 306 10.24 32.35 -21.18
N SER A 307 11.04 32.37 -20.10
CA SER A 307 11.71 31.21 -19.52
C SER A 307 12.11 31.46 -18.07
N ASP A 308 11.86 30.45 -17.26
CA ASP A 308 11.98 30.36 -15.81
C ASP A 308 13.38 30.64 -15.24
N ALA A 309 13.40 31.27 -14.07
CA ALA A 309 14.58 31.41 -13.23
C ALA A 309 14.77 30.12 -12.40
N LEU A 310 15.90 29.45 -12.59
CA LEU A 310 16.43 28.45 -11.66
C LEU A 310 17.37 29.18 -10.69
N ASP A 311 16.91 29.38 -9.45
CA ASP A 311 17.78 29.78 -8.33
C ASP A 311 18.60 28.58 -7.86
N GLU A 312 19.93 28.71 -7.90
CA GLU A 312 20.87 27.89 -7.15
C GLU A 312 20.82 28.23 -5.64
N PRO A 313 20.97 27.27 -4.73
CA PRO A 313 21.47 27.58 -3.41
C PRO A 313 22.99 27.33 -3.34
N SER A 314 23.69 28.42 -3.08
CA SER A 314 25.10 28.50 -2.76
C SER A 314 25.40 27.86 -1.40
N SER A 315 26.44 27.03 -1.33
CA SER A 315 27.05 26.60 -0.08
C SER A 315 27.77 27.79 0.58
N ALA A 316 27.43 28.10 1.82
CA ALA A 316 28.27 28.90 2.72
C ALA A 316 28.32 28.22 4.09
N SER A 317 29.52 27.78 4.46
CA SER A 317 29.92 27.45 5.83
C SER A 317 30.18 28.74 6.59
N ASP A 318 29.62 28.90 7.79
CA ASP A 318 30.34 29.18 9.04
C ASP A 318 29.50 29.90 10.12
N ALA A 319 29.67 29.38 11.34
CA ALA A 319 29.71 30.05 12.64
C ALA A 319 28.44 30.63 13.31
N LEU A 320 28.17 30.04 14.50
CA LEU A 320 27.88 30.67 15.80
C LEU A 320 26.68 31.63 15.91
N ASP A 321 25.62 31.20 16.60
CA ASP A 321 25.25 31.81 17.90
C ASP A 321 24.16 30.97 18.61
N GLU A 322 24.34 30.73 19.92
CA GLU A 322 23.26 30.36 20.83
C GLU A 322 22.22 31.49 20.88
N PRO A 323 20.97 31.18 21.23
CA PRO A 323 20.54 31.72 22.52
C PRO A 323 19.81 30.71 23.40
N SER A 324 20.13 30.86 24.67
CA SER A 324 19.49 30.32 25.85
C SER A 324 18.08 30.89 26.06
N SER A 325 17.35 30.23 26.97
CA SER A 325 16.09 30.61 27.64
C SER A 325 14.82 30.22 26.89
N ALA A 326 13.76 29.74 27.50
CA ALA A 326 13.45 29.21 28.83
C ALA A 326 12.00 28.72 28.67
N SER A 327 11.66 27.53 29.20
CA SER A 327 10.25 27.15 29.33
C SER A 327 10.02 26.70 30.76
N ASP A 328 9.34 27.58 31.47
CA ASP A 328 8.85 27.46 32.83
C ASP A 328 8.17 26.12 33.09
N ALA A 329 8.60 25.48 34.19
CA ALA A 329 7.82 24.47 34.88
C ALA A 329 6.89 25.17 35.87
N LEU A 330 5.59 25.10 35.58
CA LEU A 330 4.46 25.45 36.44
C LEU A 330 3.34 24.49 36.01
N ASP A 331 2.55 23.81 36.82
CA ASP A 331 2.46 23.62 38.27
C ASP A 331 1.45 22.47 38.39
N GLU A 332 1.66 21.49 39.26
CA GLU A 332 0.53 20.66 39.72
C GLU A 332 -0.38 21.55 40.58
N PRO A 333 -1.69 21.31 40.57
CA PRO A 333 -2.22 20.94 41.87
C PRO A 333 -3.15 19.75 41.84
N SER A 334 -2.90 18.91 42.84
CA SER A 334 -3.83 18.00 43.48
C SER A 334 -5.13 18.69 43.89
N SER A 335 -6.24 17.97 43.73
CA SER A 335 -7.42 18.12 44.60
C SER A 335 -8.15 16.79 44.69
N ALA A 336 -8.26 16.34 45.93
CA ALA A 336 -9.06 15.21 46.39
C ALA A 336 -10.49 15.67 46.75
N SER A 337 -11.36 14.67 47.01
CA SER A 337 -12.63 14.73 47.76
C SER A 337 -13.84 15.33 47.00
N ASP A 338 -15.07 14.81 47.03
CA ASP A 338 -15.76 13.90 47.95
C ASP A 338 -17.01 13.23 47.30
N ALA A 339 -17.35 12.05 47.84
CA ALA A 339 -18.67 11.44 48.10
C ALA A 339 -19.92 11.77 47.26
N LEU A 340 -20.56 10.71 46.71
CA LEU A 340 -22.01 10.42 46.73
C LEU A 340 -22.16 8.89 46.59
N ASP A 341 -22.37 8.16 47.69
CA ASP A 341 -23.65 7.85 48.35
C ASP A 341 -24.36 6.64 47.71
N GLU A 342 -24.76 5.74 48.59
CA GLU A 342 -25.35 4.44 48.32
C GLU A 342 -26.75 4.57 47.70
N SER A 343 -27.10 3.62 46.84
CA SER A 343 -28.42 2.99 46.96
C SER A 343 -28.40 1.60 46.35
N SER A 344 -28.36 0.60 47.24
CA SER A 344 -28.79 -0.76 46.97
C SER A 344 -30.07 -1.02 47.76
N SER A 345 -31.15 -1.43 47.09
CA SER A 345 -32.32 -2.19 47.60
C SER A 345 -33.45 -2.05 46.55
N SER A 346 -33.76 -3.06 45.74
CA SER A 346 -34.62 -4.24 46.01
C SER A 346 -36.10 -4.02 45.63
N SER A 347 -36.62 -4.98 44.84
CA SER A 347 -38.04 -5.40 44.75
C SER A 347 -38.99 -4.40 44.07
N ASP A 348 -39.90 -4.74 43.16
CA ASP A 348 -40.57 -5.99 42.75
C ASP A 348 -40.78 -6.02 41.23
#